data_AF-A0A2V7LAJ2-F1
#
_entry.id   AF-A0A2V7LAJ2-F1
#
_cell.length_a   1.000
_cell.length_b   1.000
_cell.length_c   1.000
_cell.angle_alpha   90.00
_cell.angle_beta   90.00
_cell.angle_gamma   90.00
#
_symmetry.space_group_name_H-M   'P 1'
#
loop_
_entity.id
_entity.type
_entity.pdbx_description
1 polymer ?
#
loop_
_entity_poly.entity_id
_entity_poly.type
_entity_poly.pdbx_seq_one_letter_code
_entity_poly.pdbx_strand_id
1 'polypeptide(L)'
;MTDDLDRLFERLVGVLADDAPGQLAVPFPAAEVYERLVPYRSNRSILKVATHQDYEMAVLRLLAGERGYASLEPAEVQDALRREVGESNPDTALFRQFPDAILSLNRLAAERSLRGDRAYAPPPPPPLAPPPEPGEVADRE
;
A
#
# COMPACT_ATOMS: atom_id res chain seq x y z
N MET A 1 -5.32 -7.72 -13.49
CA MET A 1 -3.87 -7.63 -13.76
C MET A 1 -3.31 -6.63 -12.77
N THR A 2 -2.32 -7.01 -11.97
CA THR A 2 -1.65 -6.13 -11.01
C THR A 2 -0.69 -5.22 -11.78
N ASP A 3 -1.03 -3.93 -11.84
CA ASP A 3 -0.25 -2.87 -12.49
C ASP A 3 0.99 -2.50 -11.66
N ASP A 4 1.99 -1.85 -12.25
CA ASP A 4 3.23 -1.47 -11.55
C ASP A 4 2.96 -0.52 -10.37
N LEU A 5 1.94 0.33 -10.48
CA LEU A 5 1.44 1.15 -9.38
C LEU A 5 0.92 0.31 -8.20
N ASP A 6 0.19 -0.75 -8.50
CA ASP A 6 -0.44 -1.62 -7.49
C ASP A 6 0.67 -2.32 -6.67
N ARG A 7 1.71 -2.83 -7.35
CA ARG A 7 2.88 -3.44 -6.69
C ARG A 7 3.69 -2.43 -5.89
N LEU A 8 3.83 -1.21 -6.39
CA LEU A 8 4.51 -0.13 -5.67
C LEU A 8 3.77 0.18 -4.37
N PHE A 9 2.45 0.31 -4.45
CA PHE A 9 1.60 0.57 -3.31
C PHE A 9 1.62 -0.58 -2.30
N GLU A 10 1.44 -1.83 -2.75
CA GLU A 10 1.54 -3.03 -1.91
C GLU A 10 2.87 -3.10 -1.16
N ARG A 11 3.98 -2.83 -1.86
CA ARG A 11 5.31 -2.82 -1.25
C ARG A 11 5.47 -1.71 -0.22
N LEU A 12 5.01 -0.50 -0.53
CA LEU A 12 5.06 0.64 0.38
C LEU A 12 4.25 0.38 1.65
N VAL A 13 3.02 -0.12 1.50
CA VAL A 13 2.13 -0.48 2.62
C VAL A 13 2.75 -1.59 3.46
N GLY A 14 3.37 -2.59 2.83
CA GLY A 14 4.06 -3.66 3.54
C GLY A 14 5.21 -3.15 4.42
N VAL A 15 6.03 -2.24 3.90
CA VAL A 15 7.15 -1.63 4.65
C VAL A 15 6.62 -0.78 5.81
N LEU A 16 5.58 0.03 5.57
CA LEU A 16 4.96 0.85 6.62
C LEU A 16 4.26 0.02 7.70
N ALA A 17 3.64 -1.10 7.32
CA ALA A 17 2.99 -2.01 8.26
C ALA A 17 4.01 -2.75 9.14
N ASP A 18 5.19 -3.08 8.60
CA ASP A 18 6.29 -3.71 9.33
C ASP A 18 6.97 -2.73 10.30
N ASP A 19 7.21 -1.50 9.86
CA ASP A 19 7.84 -0.45 10.66
C ASP A 19 6.92 0.03 11.80
N ALA A 20 5.63 0.26 11.51
CA ALA A 20 4.66 0.65 12.53
C ALA A 20 3.19 0.38 12.11
N PRO A 21 2.57 -0.72 12.56
CA PRO A 21 1.21 -1.11 12.15
C PRO A 21 0.11 -0.10 12.54
N GLY A 22 0.39 0.85 13.45
CA GLY A 22 -0.50 1.95 13.82
C GLY A 22 -0.37 3.22 12.96
N GLN A 23 0.66 3.33 12.12
CA GLN A 23 1.04 4.56 11.40
C GLN A 23 0.68 4.56 9.91
N LEU A 24 -0.11 3.60 9.42
CA LEU A 24 -0.50 3.49 8.00
C LEU A 24 -1.21 4.73 7.41
N ALA A 25 -1.62 5.68 8.24
CA ALA A 25 -2.30 6.92 7.85
C ALA A 25 -1.52 8.18 8.26
N VAL A 26 -0.26 8.05 8.68
CA VAL A 26 0.55 9.20 9.10
C VAL A 26 1.06 9.91 7.84
N PRO A 27 0.86 11.23 7.71
CA PRO A 27 1.46 12.02 6.64
C PRO A 27 2.98 12.01 6.74
N PHE A 28 3.68 11.77 5.63
CA PHE A 28 5.15 11.79 5.57
C PHE A 28 5.67 12.45 4.28
N PRO A 29 6.92 12.95 4.25
CA PRO A 29 7.48 13.59 3.06
C PRO A 29 7.54 12.64 1.86
N ALA A 30 7.18 13.11 0.67
CA ALA A 30 7.23 12.33 -0.57
C ALA A 30 8.64 11.78 -0.85
N ALA A 31 9.69 12.47 -0.36
CA ALA A 31 11.07 12.00 -0.43
C ALA A 31 11.29 10.62 0.21
N GLU A 32 10.61 10.35 1.33
CA GLU A 32 10.77 9.09 2.06
C GLU A 32 10.36 7.87 1.21
N VAL A 33 9.43 8.06 0.25
CA VAL A 33 8.99 6.99 -0.67
C VAL A 33 10.17 6.41 -1.44
N TYR A 34 10.98 7.25 -2.06
CA TYR A 34 12.07 6.82 -2.94
C TYR A 34 13.44 6.74 -2.23
N GLU A 35 13.61 7.44 -1.11
CA GLU A 35 14.86 7.40 -0.33
C GLU A 35 14.91 6.24 0.67
N ARG A 36 13.81 5.95 1.36
CA ARG A 36 13.80 4.98 2.47
C ARG A 36 12.87 3.80 2.26
N LEU A 37 11.62 4.05 1.85
CA LEU A 37 10.59 3.01 1.83
C LEU A 37 10.76 2.06 0.65
N VAL A 38 10.92 2.61 -0.56
CA VAL A 38 10.97 1.83 -1.80
C VAL A 38 12.08 2.34 -2.74
N PRO A 39 13.37 2.18 -2.39
CA PRO A 39 14.46 2.55 -3.27
C PRO A 39 14.53 1.65 -4.51
N TYR A 40 14.69 2.28 -5.69
CA TYR A 40 14.69 1.60 -7.01
C TYR A 40 15.68 0.43 -7.08
N ARG A 41 16.92 0.61 -6.62
CA ARG A 41 17.96 -0.43 -6.74
C ARG A 41 17.58 -1.74 -6.05
N SER A 42 16.97 -1.66 -4.87
CA SER A 42 16.65 -2.84 -4.07
C SER A 42 15.33 -3.47 -4.48
N ASN A 43 14.39 -2.69 -5.02
CA ASN A 43 13.03 -3.14 -5.26
C ASN A 43 12.70 -3.37 -6.75
N ARG A 44 13.62 -3.12 -7.70
CA ARG A 44 13.39 -3.32 -9.15
C ARG A 44 12.80 -4.70 -9.50
N SER A 45 13.29 -5.76 -8.87
CA SER A 45 12.85 -7.14 -9.14
C SER A 45 11.47 -7.45 -8.56
N ILE A 46 11.09 -6.78 -7.47
CA ILE A 46 9.80 -6.96 -6.80
C ILE A 46 8.70 -6.20 -7.55
N LEU A 47 9.00 -4.97 -7.96
CA LEU A 47 8.10 -4.12 -8.73
C LEU A 47 7.91 -4.65 -10.16
N LYS A 48 8.88 -5.42 -10.67
CA LYS A 48 9.01 -5.87 -12.06
C LYS A 48 8.98 -4.72 -13.08
N VAL A 49 9.44 -3.54 -12.66
CA VAL A 49 9.68 -2.39 -13.53
C VAL A 49 10.83 -2.70 -14.49
N ALA A 50 10.61 -2.51 -15.78
CA ALA A 50 11.61 -2.79 -16.80
C ALA A 50 12.71 -1.70 -16.80
N THR A 51 12.32 -0.46 -16.56
CA THR A 51 13.22 0.70 -16.56
C THR A 51 13.07 1.57 -15.32
N HIS A 52 14.03 2.47 -15.12
CA HIS A 52 13.95 3.48 -14.06
C HIS A 52 12.78 4.44 -14.31
N GLN A 53 12.49 4.74 -15.57
CA GLN A 53 11.38 5.61 -15.96
C GLN A 53 10.02 4.97 -15.64
N ASP A 54 9.87 3.64 -15.78
CA ASP A 54 8.64 2.93 -15.33
C ASP A 54 8.43 3.07 -13.83
N TYR A 55 9.51 3.00 -13.04
CA TYR A 55 9.45 3.24 -11.60
C TYR A 55 9.04 4.68 -11.28
N GLU A 56 9.68 5.65 -11.92
CA GLU A 56 9.34 7.07 -11.75
C GLU A 56 7.89 7.33 -12.15
N MET A 57 7.40 6.66 -13.18
CA MET A 57 6.00 6.75 -13.59
C MET A 57 5.04 6.16 -12.57
N ALA A 58 5.35 5.01 -11.98
CA ALA A 58 4.55 4.44 -10.92
C ALA A 58 4.51 5.36 -9.68
N VAL A 59 5.64 5.98 -9.32
CA VAL A 59 5.72 6.95 -8.22
C VAL A 59 4.91 8.20 -8.55
N LEU A 60 5.04 8.75 -9.77
CA LEU A 60 4.28 9.91 -10.20
C LEU A 60 2.77 9.66 -10.11
N ARG A 61 2.30 8.50 -10.59
CA ARG A 61 0.89 8.09 -10.52
C ARG A 61 0.42 7.94 -9.07
N LEU A 62 1.26 7.39 -8.20
CA LEU A 62 0.95 7.28 -6.77
C LEU A 62 0.78 8.65 -6.11
N LEU A 63 1.71 9.57 -6.36
CA LEU A 63 1.70 10.93 -5.79
C LEU A 63 0.58 11.80 -6.36
N ALA A 64 0.20 11.59 -7.63
CA ALA A 64 -0.99 12.16 -8.24
C ALA A 64 -2.30 11.67 -7.57
N GLY A 65 -2.22 10.70 -6.66
CA GLY A 65 -3.36 10.11 -5.97
C GLY A 65 -4.19 9.21 -6.89
N GLU A 66 -3.55 8.61 -7.88
CA GLU A 66 -4.24 7.71 -8.80
C GLU A 66 -4.91 6.56 -8.03
N ARG A 67 -6.15 6.25 -8.41
CA ARG A 67 -7.02 5.24 -7.77
C ARG A 67 -7.39 5.54 -6.30
N GLY A 68 -7.04 6.73 -5.79
CA GLY A 68 -7.37 7.16 -4.42
C GLY A 68 -6.51 6.48 -3.35
N TYR A 69 -5.32 5.99 -3.73
CA TYR A 69 -4.39 5.33 -2.82
C TYR A 69 -3.67 6.30 -1.88
N ALA A 70 -3.35 7.48 -2.37
CA ALA A 70 -2.65 8.52 -1.63
C ALA A 70 -3.16 9.92 -1.97
N SER A 71 -2.86 10.87 -1.10
CA SER A 71 -3.15 12.29 -1.27
C SER A 71 -1.88 13.08 -0.97
N LEU A 72 -1.51 14.01 -1.84
CA LEU A 72 -0.32 14.84 -1.66
C LEU A 72 -0.72 16.26 -1.26
N GLU A 73 -0.08 16.80 -0.24
CA GLU A 73 -0.17 18.20 0.14
C GLU A 73 1.18 18.90 -0.13
N PRO A 74 1.19 20.09 -0.78
CA PRO A 74 0.05 20.92 -1.15
C PRO A 74 -0.78 20.35 -2.31
N ALA A 75 -2.09 20.56 -2.29
CA ALA A 75 -3.00 20.09 -3.34
C ALA A 75 -2.65 20.64 -4.74
N GLU A 76 -2.01 21.81 -4.81
CA GLU A 76 -1.50 22.39 -6.06
C GLU A 76 -0.42 21.52 -6.72
N VAL A 77 0.48 20.94 -5.90
CA VAL A 77 1.50 19.99 -6.37
C VAL A 77 0.83 18.72 -6.84
N GLN A 78 -0.15 18.20 -6.08
CA GLN A 78 -0.90 17.03 -6.49
C GLN A 78 -1.60 17.22 -7.84
N ASP A 79 -2.25 18.37 -8.04
CA ASP A 79 -2.94 18.69 -9.30
C ASP A 79 -1.96 18.80 -10.47
N ALA A 80 -0.79 19.41 -10.25
CA ALA A 80 0.28 19.46 -11.25
C ALA A 80 0.76 18.06 -11.66
N LEU A 81 1.06 17.18 -10.70
CA LEU A 81 1.48 15.80 -10.98
C LEU A 81 0.36 15.01 -11.68
N ARG A 82 -0.90 15.22 -11.28
CA ARG A 82 -2.05 14.56 -11.89
C ARG A 82 -2.28 15.00 -13.33
N ARG A 83 -2.05 16.27 -13.66
CA ARG A 83 -2.06 16.76 -15.05
C ARG A 83 -0.93 16.14 -15.84
N GLU A 84 0.27 16.09 -15.27
CA GLU A 84 1.46 15.51 -15.91
C GLU A 84 1.24 14.05 -16.28
N VAL A 85 0.62 13.23 -15.41
CA VAL A 85 0.28 11.83 -15.73
C VAL A 85 -0.59 11.68 -16.99
N GLY A 86 -1.41 12.69 -17.32
CA GLY A 86 -2.28 12.70 -18.49
C GLY A 86 -1.64 13.27 -19.77
N GLU A 87 -0.43 13.82 -19.69
CA GLU A 87 0.27 14.40 -20.83
C GLU A 87 0.82 13.32 -21.77
N SER A 88 1.01 13.68 -23.04
CA SER A 88 1.58 12.75 -24.04
C SER A 88 3.07 12.49 -23.82
N ASN A 89 3.78 13.39 -23.14
CA ASN A 89 5.18 13.25 -22.78
C ASN A 89 5.38 13.62 -21.29
N PRO A 90 4.96 12.74 -20.37
CA PRO A 90 4.93 13.05 -18.96
C PRO A 90 6.34 13.18 -18.38
N ASP A 91 6.58 14.23 -17.60
CA ASP A 91 7.83 14.37 -16.84
C ASP A 91 7.79 13.50 -15.58
N THR A 92 8.28 12.26 -15.74
CA THR A 92 8.22 11.25 -14.67
C THR A 92 9.02 11.64 -13.43
N ALA A 93 10.00 12.54 -13.56
CA ALA A 93 10.84 12.99 -12.45
C ALA A 93 10.30 14.26 -11.75
N LEU A 94 9.15 14.79 -12.16
CA LEU A 94 8.54 16.01 -11.63
C LEU A 94 8.39 15.98 -10.11
N PHE A 95 8.07 14.82 -9.54
CA PHE A 95 7.91 14.66 -8.09
C PHE A 95 9.19 14.96 -7.29
N ARG A 96 10.38 14.82 -7.89
CA ARG A 96 11.65 15.11 -7.21
C ARG A 96 11.85 16.59 -6.94
N GLN A 97 11.10 17.45 -7.62
CA GLN A 97 11.10 18.89 -7.37
C GLN A 97 10.39 19.25 -6.06
N PHE A 98 9.59 18.32 -5.51
CA PHE A 98 8.79 18.53 -4.31
C PHE A 98 9.09 17.48 -3.22
N PRO A 99 10.34 17.40 -2.72
CA PRO A 99 10.70 16.40 -1.71
C PRO A 99 10.01 16.66 -0.35
N ASP A 100 9.70 17.93 -0.05
CA ASP A 100 9.05 18.38 1.18
C ASP A 100 7.51 18.20 1.16
N ALA A 101 6.94 17.83 0.01
CA ALA A 101 5.51 17.63 -0.11
C ALA A 101 5.06 16.46 0.77
N ILE A 102 3.96 16.65 1.48
CA ILE A 102 3.46 15.71 2.48
C ILE A 102 2.50 14.73 1.83
N LEU A 103 2.89 13.47 1.77
CA LEU A 103 2.08 12.36 1.28
C LEU A 103 1.28 11.75 2.42
N SER A 104 -0.04 11.72 2.26
CA SER A 104 -0.98 11.04 3.14
C SER A 104 -1.56 9.81 2.44
N LEU A 105 -1.37 8.63 3.02
CA LEU A 105 -1.94 7.39 2.47
C LEU A 105 -3.38 7.19 2.93
N ASN A 106 -4.21 6.64 2.05
CA ASN A 106 -5.55 6.25 2.44
C ASN A 106 -5.51 4.95 3.24
N ARG A 107 -5.82 5.03 4.53
CA ARG A 107 -5.84 3.88 5.45
C ARG A 107 -6.66 2.71 4.89
N LEU A 108 -7.85 2.98 4.36
CA LEU A 108 -8.74 1.93 3.85
C LEU A 108 -8.12 1.22 2.65
N ALA A 109 -7.43 1.95 1.78
CA ALA A 109 -6.72 1.36 0.65
C ALA A 109 -5.53 0.51 1.11
N ALA A 110 -4.75 1.01 2.08
CA ALA A 110 -3.63 0.28 2.66
C ALA A 110 -4.08 -1.03 3.32
N GLU A 111 -5.12 -0.99 4.15
CA GLU A 111 -5.70 -2.18 4.80
C GLU A 111 -6.22 -3.18 3.76
N ARG A 112 -6.84 -2.70 2.68
CA ARG A 112 -7.30 -3.56 1.59
C ARG A 112 -6.16 -4.20 0.83
N SER A 113 -5.07 -3.46 0.59
CA SER A 113 -3.88 -3.98 -0.09
C SER A 113 -3.19 -5.04 0.74
N LEU A 114 -3.03 -4.82 2.05
CA LEU A 114 -2.53 -5.83 2.98
C LEU A 114 -3.43 -7.07 3.07
N ARG A 115 -4.76 -6.88 3.00
CA ARG A 115 -5.75 -7.97 2.94
C ARG A 115 -5.77 -8.66 1.56
N GLY A 116 -5.39 -7.97 0.48
CA GLY A 116 -5.33 -8.52 -0.87
C GLY A 116 -4.16 -9.48 -1.06
N ASP A 117 -3.00 -9.16 -0.48
CA ASP A 117 -1.82 -10.04 -0.43
C ASP A 117 -2.05 -11.24 0.51
N ARG A 118 -2.75 -11.01 1.63
CA ARG A 118 -3.30 -12.07 2.48
C ARG A 118 -4.57 -12.63 1.88
N ALA A 119 -4.45 -13.49 0.87
CA ALA A 119 -5.42 -14.56 0.67
C ALA A 119 -5.73 -15.18 2.05
N TYR A 120 -6.93 -14.89 2.52
CA TYR A 120 -7.55 -15.25 3.78
C TYR A 120 -7.02 -16.56 4.41
N ALA A 121 -6.30 -16.44 5.52
CA ALA A 121 -6.40 -17.41 6.61
C ALA A 121 -7.13 -16.69 7.76
N PRO A 122 -8.38 -17.04 8.07
CA PRO A 122 -9.02 -16.50 9.27
C PRO A 122 -8.18 -16.90 10.48
N PRO A 123 -8.10 -16.09 11.54
CA PRO A 123 -7.58 -16.58 12.81
C PRO A 123 -8.35 -17.88 13.13
N PRO A 124 -7.68 -18.98 13.51
CA PRO A 124 -8.41 -20.17 13.93
C PRO A 124 -9.37 -19.72 15.03
N PRO A 125 -10.68 -20.03 14.93
CA PRO A 125 -11.60 -19.69 15.99
C PRO A 125 -11.02 -20.23 17.30
N PRO A 126 -11.14 -19.49 18.43
CA PRO A 126 -10.71 -20.01 19.72
C PRO A 126 -11.35 -21.40 19.88
N PRO A 127 -10.61 -22.42 20.36
CA PRO A 127 -11.16 -23.76 20.47
C PRO A 127 -12.44 -23.66 21.29
N LEU A 128 -13.57 -23.91 20.62
CA LEU A 128 -14.87 -24.01 21.27
C LEU A 128 -14.69 -25.07 22.35
N ALA A 129 -14.83 -24.64 23.61
CA ALA A 129 -14.83 -25.56 24.74
C ALA A 129 -15.79 -26.71 24.42
N PRO A 130 -15.41 -27.97 24.67
CA PRO A 130 -16.26 -29.10 24.35
C PRO A 130 -17.60 -28.92 25.09
N PRO A 131 -18.74 -29.21 24.42
CA PRO A 131 -20.03 -29.19 25.09
C PRO A 131 -19.99 -30.17 26.27
N PRO A 132 -20.63 -29.86 27.42
CA PRO A 132 -20.70 -30.77 28.54
C PRO A 132 -21.42 -32.05 28.09
N GLU A 133 -20.75 -33.18 28.26
CA GLU A 133 -21.34 -34.51 28.09
C GLU A 133 -22.60 -34.60 28.96
N PRO A 134 -23.80 -34.77 28.38
CA PRO A 134 -24.95 -35.13 29.19
C PRO A 134 -24.75 -36.56 29.67
N GLY A 135 -24.55 -36.68 30.98
CA GLY A 135 -24.31 -37.91 31.68
C GLY A 135 -25.33 -39.00 31.37
N GLU A 136 -24.79 -40.20 31.22
CA GLU A 136 -25.29 -41.44 31.81
C GLU A 136 -26.54 -41.29 32.69
N VAL A 137 -27.68 -41.78 32.17
CA VAL A 137 -28.62 -42.55 32.98
C VAL A 137 -28.93 -43.84 32.24
N ALA A 138 -28.47 -44.91 32.87
CA ALA A 138 -28.65 -46.29 32.50
C ALA A 138 -30.08 -46.79 32.79
N ASP A 139 -30.37 -47.93 32.17
CA ASP A 139 -31.15 -49.06 32.68
C ASP A 139 -32.68 -49.09 32.39
N ARG A 140 -33.05 -50.12 31.61
CA ARG A 140 -34.15 -51.11 31.74
C ARG A 140 -35.60 -50.59 31.93
N GLU A 141 -36.65 -51.19 31.37
CA GLU A 141 -37.00 -52.60 31.11
C GLU A 141 -37.86 -52.77 29.84
#